data_AF-A0A971C7B3-F1
#
_entry.id   AF-A0A971C7B3-F1
#
_cell.length_a   1.000
_cell.length_b   1.000
_cell.length_c   1.000
_cell.angle_alpha   90.00
_cell.angle_beta   90.00
_cell.angle_gamma   90.00
#
_symmetry.space_group_name_H-M   'P 1'
#
loop_
_entity.id
_entity.type
_entity.pdbx_description
1 polymer ?
#
loop_
_entity_poly.entity_id
_entity_poly.type
_entity_poly.pdbx_seq_one_letter_code
_entity_poly.pdbx_strand_id
1 'polypeptide(L)'
;LLYNLRSTGNPAQIREATDEFAYSICTNWSLMLAHDIYIAAEKGTNISLAVEDILIQLREARANAEERKRLNSESTRMTYIMVPLIYCVTILMAVNYLEVPMAKLFDNQFGTSEGLLLFFFIVFLFVVNIALIQLVINQRFDY
;
A
#
# COMPACT_ATOMS: atom_id res chain seq x y z
N LEU A 1 8.04 12.35 25.83
CA LEU A 1 6.79 11.91 26.49
C LEU A 1 6.98 11.39 27.92
N LEU A 2 7.44 10.15 28.17
CA LEU A 2 7.44 9.53 29.52
C LEU A 2 8.21 10.30 30.60
N TYR A 3 9.33 10.92 30.23
CA TYR A 3 10.12 11.75 31.14
C TYR A 3 9.30 12.96 31.63
N ASN A 4 8.75 13.75 30.71
CA ASN A 4 7.96 14.95 30.99
C ASN A 4 6.67 14.64 31.78
N LEU A 5 6.00 13.53 31.45
CA LEU A 5 4.82 13.06 32.18
C LEU A 5 5.10 12.78 33.66
N ARG A 6 6.31 12.32 33.98
CA ARG A 6 6.71 11.94 35.35
C ARG A 6 7.38 13.09 36.10
N SER A 7 8.08 13.97 35.39
CA SER A 7 8.86 15.05 36.00
C SER A 7 8.04 16.29 36.30
N THR A 8 6.98 16.55 35.52
CA THR A 8 6.31 17.83 35.54
C THR A 8 4.84 17.68 35.90
N GLY A 9 4.45 18.12 37.10
CA GLY A 9 3.04 18.20 37.50
C GLY A 9 2.25 19.35 36.83
N ASN A 10 2.82 19.99 35.80
CA ASN A 10 2.20 21.11 35.10
C ASN A 10 1.38 20.58 33.90
N PRO A 11 0.05 20.79 33.86
CA PRO A 11 -0.82 20.33 32.78
C PRO A 11 -0.39 20.82 31.39
N ALA A 12 0.15 22.04 31.28
CA ALA A 12 0.56 22.60 29.99
C ALA A 12 1.73 21.82 29.36
N GLN A 13 2.72 21.42 30.17
CA GLN A 13 3.87 20.64 29.69
C GLN A 13 3.50 19.19 29.38
N ILE A 14 2.55 18.63 30.12
CA ILE A 14 1.98 17.31 29.85
C ILE A 14 1.31 17.33 28.48
N ARG A 15 0.48 18.35 28.22
CA ARG A 15 -0.21 18.52 26.93
C ARG A 15 0.76 18.67 25.77
N GLU A 16 1.77 19.53 25.92
CA GLU A 16 2.80 19.72 24.90
C GLU A 16 3.53 18.41 24.58
N ALA A 17 3.90 17.64 25.60
CA ALA A 17 4.58 16.36 25.42
C ALA A 17 3.70 15.28 24.75
N THR A 18 2.38 15.28 25.00
CA THR A 18 1.43 14.39 24.32
C THR A 18 1.14 14.83 22.89
N ASP A 19 1.05 16.14 22.64
CA ASP A 19 0.83 16.69 21.30
C ASP A 19 2.06 16.44 20.40
N GLU A 20 3.27 16.57 20.94
CA GLU A 20 4.52 16.24 20.22
C GLU A 20 4.56 14.75 19.83
N PHE A 21 4.11 13.86 20.72
CA PHE A 21 4.00 12.44 20.41
C PHE A 21 3.01 12.18 19.27
N ALA A 22 1.81 12.76 19.34
CA ALA A 22 0.82 12.61 18.28
C ALA A 22 1.33 13.17 16.95
N TYR A 23 2.01 14.32 16.98
CA TYR A 23 2.59 14.94 15.79
C TYR A 23 3.69 14.09 15.15
N SER A 24 4.49 13.39 15.98
CA SER A 24 5.57 12.53 15.48
C SER A 24 5.08 11.29 14.71
N ILE A 25 3.89 10.78 15.06
CA ILE A 25 3.28 9.61 14.42
C ILE A 25 2.28 10.03 13.33
N CYS A 26 1.58 11.14 13.55
CA CYS A 26 0.67 11.80 12.60
C CYS A 26 -0.46 10.90 12.07
N THR A 27 -1.03 10.05 12.94
CA THR A 27 -2.22 9.22 12.65
C THR A 27 -3.36 9.53 13.62
N ASN A 28 -4.62 9.25 13.26
CA ASN A 28 -5.74 9.55 14.17
C ASN A 28 -5.68 8.74 15.47
N TRP A 29 -5.27 7.46 15.43
CA TRP A 29 -5.10 6.68 16.66
C TRP A 29 -4.01 7.25 17.58
N SER A 30 -2.97 7.88 17.00
CA SER A 30 -1.92 8.53 17.81
C SER A 30 -2.44 9.81 18.48
N LEU A 31 -3.35 10.54 17.82
CA LEU A 31 -4.05 11.70 18.39
C LEU A 31 -5.00 11.27 19.52
N MET A 32 -5.77 10.20 19.31
CA MET A 32 -6.66 9.63 20.33
C MET A 32 -5.86 9.17 21.56
N LEU A 33 -4.78 8.42 21.35
CA LEU A 33 -3.92 7.94 22.41
C LEU A 33 -3.26 9.08 23.19
N ALA A 34 -2.79 10.12 22.50
CA ALA A 34 -2.22 11.31 23.14
C ALA A 34 -3.23 12.03 24.03
N HIS A 35 -4.46 12.18 23.55
CA HIS A 35 -5.55 12.79 24.30
C HIS A 35 -5.92 11.98 25.55
N ASP A 36 -6.01 10.65 25.43
CA ASP A 36 -6.30 9.77 26.57
C ASP A 36 -5.18 9.80 27.62
N ILE A 37 -3.91 9.76 27.18
CA ILE A 37 -2.75 9.90 28.07
C ILE A 37 -2.79 11.24 28.81
N TYR A 38 -3.14 12.33 28.12
CA TYR A 38 -3.29 13.65 28.74
C TYR A 38 -4.38 13.64 29.83
N ILE A 39 -5.56 13.09 29.53
CA ILE A 39 -6.67 13.00 30.49
C ILE A 39 -6.29 12.15 31.71
N ALA A 40 -5.61 11.02 31.50
CA ALA A 40 -5.13 10.17 32.59
C ALA A 40 -4.12 10.91 33.48
N ALA A 41 -3.20 11.66 32.87
CA ALA A 41 -2.15 12.39 33.59
C ALA A 41 -2.68 13.63 34.34
N GLU A 42 -3.62 14.38 33.77
CA GLU A 42 -4.18 15.59 34.38
C GLU A 42 -5.25 15.26 35.44
N LYS A 43 -6.17 14.34 35.12
CA LYS A 43 -7.39 14.11 35.92
C LYS A 43 -7.35 12.81 36.71
N GLY A 44 -6.31 12.00 36.56
CA GLY A 44 -6.24 10.67 37.18
C GLY A 44 -7.35 9.72 36.71
N THR A 45 -7.93 9.99 35.53
CA THR A 45 -9.04 9.18 34.99
C THR A 45 -8.50 7.84 34.51
N ASN A 46 -9.23 6.76 34.82
CA ASN A 46 -8.90 5.44 34.30
C ASN A 46 -9.23 5.38 32.80
N ILE A 47 -8.18 5.29 31.98
CA ILE A 47 -8.28 5.20 30.51
C ILE A 47 -8.18 3.78 29.97
N SER A 48 -8.13 2.75 30.83
CA SER A 48 -7.92 1.36 30.39
C SER A 48 -8.91 0.93 29.31
N LEU A 49 -10.17 1.36 29.40
CA LEU A 49 -11.20 1.04 28.41
C LEU A 49 -10.97 1.75 27.06
N ALA A 50 -10.53 3.01 27.08
CA ALA A 50 -10.21 3.76 25.86
C ALA A 50 -8.96 3.21 25.16
N VAL A 51 -7.93 2.85 25.94
CA VAL A 51 -6.71 2.21 25.45
C VAL A 51 -7.01 0.82 24.87
N GLU A 52 -7.90 0.06 25.50
CA GLU A 52 -8.35 -1.25 24.99
C GLU A 52 -9.07 -1.09 23.64
N ASP A 53 -9.93 -0.09 23.50
CA ASP A 53 -10.60 0.20 22.23
C ASP A 53 -9.60 0.59 21.12
N ILE A 54 -8.65 1.48 21.39
CA ILE A 54 -7.57 1.82 20.44
C ILE A 54 -6.77 0.56 20.05
N LEU A 55 -6.50 -0.33 20.99
CA LEU A 55 -5.78 -1.58 20.72
C LEU A 55 -6.59 -2.52 19.81
N ILE A 56 -7.90 -2.63 20.01
CA ILE A 56 -8.80 -3.39 19.14
C ILE A 56 -8.79 -2.78 17.74
N GLN A 57 -8.97 -1.47 17.61
CA GLN A 57 -8.94 -0.77 16.32
C GLN A 57 -7.62 -0.99 15.58
N LEU A 58 -6.47 -0.90 16.28
CA LEU A 58 -5.15 -1.18 15.68
C LEU A 58 -5.01 -2.64 15.24
N ARG A 59 -5.58 -3.58 15.99
CA ARG A 59 -5.55 -5.02 15.64
C ARG A 59 -6.38 -5.31 14.40
N GLU A 60 -7.57 -4.74 14.30
CA GLU A 60 -8.44 -4.84 13.13
C GLU A 60 -7.80 -4.17 11.91
N ALA A 61 -7.25 -2.98 12.08
CA ALA A 61 -6.49 -2.29 11.03
C ALA A 61 -5.33 -3.14 10.51
N ARG A 62 -4.59 -3.80 11.40
CA ARG A 62 -3.53 -4.75 11.02
C ARG A 62 -4.07 -5.99 10.29
N ALA A 63 -5.18 -6.57 10.74
CA ALA A 63 -5.78 -7.72 10.06
C ALA A 63 -6.20 -7.34 8.62
N ASN A 64 -6.84 -6.19 8.46
CA ASN A 64 -7.23 -5.63 7.17
C ASN A 64 -6.01 -5.34 6.27
N ALA A 65 -4.92 -4.82 6.86
CA ALA A 65 -3.65 -4.60 6.18
C ALA A 65 -3.08 -5.90 5.58
N GLU A 66 -3.01 -6.93 6.41
CA GLU A 66 -2.44 -8.24 6.06
C GLU A 66 -3.30 -8.94 4.98
N GLU A 67 -4.63 -8.83 5.10
CA GLU A 67 -5.55 -9.35 4.10
C GLU A 67 -5.38 -8.64 2.75
N ARG A 68 -5.33 -7.30 2.73
CA ARG A 68 -5.06 -6.53 1.51
C ARG A 68 -3.72 -6.91 0.90
N LYS A 69 -2.66 -7.04 1.71
CA LYS A 69 -1.35 -7.47 1.25
C LYS A 69 -1.40 -8.85 0.61
N ARG A 70 -2.15 -9.79 1.19
CA ARG A 70 -2.35 -11.13 0.63
C ARG A 70 -3.08 -11.06 -0.72
N LEU A 71 -4.22 -10.36 -0.79
CA LEU A 71 -4.98 -10.21 -2.04
C LEU A 71 -4.15 -9.54 -3.13
N ASN A 72 -3.42 -8.48 -2.79
CA ASN A 72 -2.63 -7.74 -3.75
C ASN A 72 -1.35 -8.47 -4.18
N SER A 73 -0.83 -9.40 -3.36
CA SER A 73 0.29 -10.26 -3.74
C SER A 73 -0.04 -11.18 -4.91
N GLU A 74 -1.30 -11.63 -4.99
CA GLU A 74 -1.78 -12.42 -6.12
C GLU A 74 -1.90 -11.57 -7.39
N SER A 75 -2.51 -10.39 -7.29
CA SER A 75 -2.63 -9.44 -8.41
C SER A 75 -1.26 -9.01 -8.94
N THR A 76 -0.31 -8.74 -8.05
CA THR A 76 1.08 -8.42 -8.41
C THR A 76 1.72 -9.57 -9.18
N ARG A 77 1.58 -10.80 -8.68
CA ARG A 77 2.15 -11.99 -9.34
C ARG A 77 1.49 -12.26 -10.70
N MET A 78 0.17 -12.07 -10.81
CA MET A 78 -0.54 -12.17 -12.09
C MET A 78 -0.01 -11.17 -13.10
N THR A 79 0.15 -9.89 -12.75
CA THR A 79 0.66 -8.88 -13.70
C THR A 79 2.09 -9.18 -14.16
N TYR A 80 3.01 -9.44 -13.23
CA TYR A 80 4.43 -9.61 -13.59
C TYR A 80 4.75 -10.94 -14.29
N ILE A 81 4.01 -12.01 -14.00
CA ILE A 81 4.31 -13.34 -14.57
C ILE A 81 3.37 -13.67 -15.74
N MET A 82 2.07 -13.40 -15.59
CA MET A 82 1.06 -13.86 -16.54
C MET A 82 1.05 -13.01 -17.81
N VAL A 83 1.28 -11.69 -17.73
CA VAL A 83 1.30 -10.81 -18.91
C VAL A 83 2.44 -11.18 -19.88
N PRO A 84 3.71 -11.33 -19.44
CA PRO A 84 4.77 -11.79 -20.33
C PRO A 84 4.54 -13.20 -20.86
N LEU A 85 4.03 -14.10 -20.02
CA LEU A 85 3.73 -15.47 -20.41
C LEU A 85 2.68 -15.52 -21.52
N ILE A 86 1.59 -14.75 -21.41
CA ILE A 86 0.56 -14.66 -22.44
C ILE A 86 1.16 -14.13 -23.75
N TYR A 87 2.01 -13.11 -23.70
CA TYR A 87 2.68 -12.58 -24.90
C TYR A 87 3.60 -13.62 -25.56
N CYS A 88 4.32 -14.43 -24.77
CA CYS A 88 5.10 -15.55 -25.32
C CYS A 88 4.20 -16.64 -25.93
N VAL A 89 3.10 -16.98 -25.27
CA VAL A 89 2.14 -17.99 -25.76
C VAL A 89 1.47 -17.53 -27.05
N THR A 90 1.13 -16.25 -27.21
CA THR A 90 0.56 -15.74 -28.46
C THR A 90 1.56 -15.83 -29.61
N ILE A 91 2.84 -15.56 -29.37
CA ILE A 91 3.92 -15.77 -30.36
C ILE A 91 4.01 -17.26 -30.72
N LEU A 92 4.02 -18.15 -29.73
CA LEU A 92 4.09 -19.60 -29.97
C LEU A 92 2.86 -20.10 -30.75
N MET A 93 1.66 -19.61 -30.44
CA MET A 93 0.46 -19.96 -31.19
C MET A 93 0.53 -19.47 -32.63
N ALA A 94 1.05 -18.26 -32.87
CA ALA A 94 1.22 -17.73 -34.22
C ALA A 94 2.19 -18.56 -35.07
N VAL A 95 3.25 -19.12 -34.47
CA VAL A 95 4.18 -20.00 -35.17
C VAL A 95 3.58 -21.38 -35.43
N ASN A 96 2.96 -22.00 -34.41
CA ASN A 96 2.53 -23.40 -34.48
C ASN A 96 1.15 -23.62 -35.14
N TYR A 97 0.22 -22.68 -35.00
CA TYR A 97 -1.16 -22.83 -35.49
C TYR A 97 -1.45 -21.99 -36.75
N LEU A 98 -0.81 -20.83 -36.89
CA LEU A 98 -0.98 -19.95 -38.05
C LEU A 98 0.14 -20.14 -39.10
N GLU A 99 1.07 -21.07 -38.85
CA GLU A 99 2.22 -21.40 -39.71
C GLU A 99 3.04 -20.16 -40.13
N VAL A 100 3.01 -19.09 -39.33
CA VAL A 100 3.76 -17.87 -39.64
C VAL A 100 5.22 -18.08 -39.26
N PRO A 101 6.17 -17.92 -40.19
CA PRO A 101 7.59 -18.03 -39.87
C PRO A 101 7.97 -17.02 -38.79
N MET A 102 8.75 -17.46 -37.80
CA MET A 102 9.16 -16.62 -36.67
C MET A 102 9.86 -15.33 -37.13
N ALA A 103 10.71 -15.40 -38.16
CA ALA A 103 11.34 -14.21 -38.75
C ALA A 103 10.31 -13.18 -39.26
N LYS A 104 9.26 -13.66 -39.93
CA LYS A 104 8.19 -12.81 -40.47
C LYS A 104 7.33 -12.19 -39.36
N LEU A 105 7.19 -12.85 -38.22
CA LEU A 105 6.53 -12.29 -37.03
C LEU A 105 7.33 -11.12 -36.43
N PHE A 106 8.64 -11.28 -36.27
CA PHE A 106 9.50 -10.20 -35.77
C PHE A 106 9.54 -9.02 -36.74
N ASP A 107 9.64 -9.29 -38.04
CA ASP A 107 9.58 -8.25 -39.07
C ASP A 107 8.22 -7.55 -39.09
N ASN A 108 7.12 -8.28 -38.88
CA ASN A 108 5.80 -7.66 -38.81
C ASN A 108 5.62 -6.84 -37.52
N GLN A 109 6.13 -7.33 -36.40
CA GLN A 109 5.98 -6.67 -35.10
C GLN A 109 6.84 -5.41 -34.97
N PHE A 110 8.05 -5.40 -35.52
CA PHE A 110 9.02 -4.29 -35.38
C PHE A 110 9.33 -3.55 -36.67
N GLY A 111 9.04 -4.14 -37.84
CA GLY A 111 9.29 -3.54 -39.15
C GLY A 111 8.09 -2.81 -39.74
N THR A 112 6.88 -3.03 -39.22
CA THR A 112 5.68 -2.28 -39.67
C THR A 112 5.28 -1.22 -38.66
N SER A 113 4.77 -0.08 -39.15
CA SER A 113 4.27 1.01 -38.31
C SER A 113 3.13 0.55 -37.39
N GLU A 114 2.26 -0.33 -37.89
CA GLU A 114 1.14 -0.89 -37.13
C GLU A 114 1.61 -1.82 -36.01
N GLY A 115 2.56 -2.72 -36.31
CA GLY A 115 3.14 -3.63 -35.32
C GLY A 115 3.89 -2.89 -34.20
N LEU A 116 4.65 -1.84 -34.55
CA LEU A 116 5.33 -1.00 -33.57
C LEU A 116 4.34 -0.26 -32.68
N LEU A 117 3.29 0.32 -33.26
CA LEU A 117 2.25 1.02 -32.50
C LEU A 117 1.57 0.06 -31.51
N LEU A 118 1.19 -1.14 -31.96
CA LEU A 118 0.62 -2.17 -31.10
C LEU A 118 1.58 -2.57 -29.97
N PHE A 119 2.87 -2.75 -30.26
CA PHE A 119 3.88 -3.08 -29.26
C PHE A 119 3.98 -1.99 -28.19
N PHE A 120 4.12 -0.72 -28.60
CA PHE A 120 4.17 0.39 -27.65
C PHE A 120 2.88 0.54 -26.85
N PHE A 121 1.72 0.26 -27.46
CA PHE A 121 0.44 0.27 -26.75
C PHE A 121 0.38 -0.81 -25.67
N ILE A 122 0.85 -2.03 -25.95
CA ILE A 122 0.95 -3.13 -24.97
C ILE A 122 1.90 -2.73 -23.82
N VAL A 123 3.08 -2.19 -24.15
CA VAL A 123 4.05 -1.73 -23.14
C VAL A 123 3.47 -0.61 -22.28
N PHE A 124 2.78 0.35 -22.89
CA PHE A 124 2.12 1.44 -22.18
C PHE A 124 1.07 0.91 -21.20
N LEU A 125 0.17 0.02 -21.64
CA LEU A 125 -0.83 -0.61 -20.77
C LEU A 125 -0.19 -1.40 -19.63
N PHE A 126 0.92 -2.08 -19.89
CA PHE A 126 1.67 -2.81 -18.87
C PHE A 126 2.24 -1.87 -17.79
N VAL A 127 2.85 -0.76 -18.19
CA VAL A 127 3.38 0.25 -17.26
C VAL A 127 2.24 0.90 -16.45
N VAL A 128 1.13 1.25 -17.09
CA VAL A 128 -0.06 1.78 -16.40
C VAL A 128 -0.58 0.77 -15.37
N ASN A 129 -0.64 -0.52 -15.72
CA ASN A 129 -1.08 -1.56 -14.79
C ASN A 129 -0.16 -1.67 -13.56
N ILE A 130 1.16 -1.62 -13.77
CA ILE A 130 2.15 -1.57 -12.67
C ILE A 130 1.93 -0.33 -11.80
N ALA A 131 1.76 0.84 -12.40
CA ALA A 131 1.56 2.08 -11.67
C ALA A 131 0.28 2.05 -10.81
N LEU A 132 -0.81 1.48 -11.34
CA LEU A 132 -2.06 1.28 -10.60
C LEU A 132 -1.88 0.35 -9.41
N ILE A 133 -1.19 -0.78 -9.59
CA ILE A 133 -0.90 -1.72 -8.49
C ILE A 133 -0.08 -1.02 -7.41
N GLN A 134 0.96 -0.28 -7.79
CA GLN A 134 1.80 0.45 -6.85
C GLN A 134 1.01 1.51 -6.07
N LEU A 135 0.07 2.21 -6.73
CA LEU A 135 -0.82 3.18 -6.08
C LEU A 135 -1.73 2.51 -5.04
N VAL A 136 -2.30 1.35 -5.38
CA VAL A 136 -3.18 0.59 -4.46
C VAL A 136 -2.40 0.02 -3.28
N ILE A 137 -1.15 -0.43 -3.48
CA ILE A 137 -0.30 -0.93 -2.39
C ILE A 137 0.10 0.18 -1.42
N ASN A 138 0.39 1.38 -1.91
CA ASN A 138 1.00 2.46 -1.13
C ASN A 138 0.00 3.32 -0.33
N GLN A 139 -1.20 2.82 -0.04
CA GLN A 139 -2.14 3.53 0.82
C GLN A 139 -1.66 3.52 2.27
N ARG A 140 -1.53 4.71 2.88
CA ARG A 140 -1.14 4.87 4.28
C ARG A 140 -2.24 4.33 5.20
N PHE A 141 -1.83 3.82 6.36
CA PHE A 141 -2.73 3.44 7.45
C PHE A 141 -3.27 4.67 8.17
N ASP A 142 -4.11 5.44 7.47
CA ASP A 142 -4.95 6.45 8.08
C ASP A 142 -6.37 5.90 8.13
N TYR A 143 -6.80 5.57 9.36
CA TYR A 143 -8.21 5.49 9.75
C TYR A 143 -8.51 6.75 10.52
#